data_AF-A0A6J2JY10-F1
#
_entry.id   AF-A0A6J2JY10-F1
#
_cell.length_a   1.000
_cell.length_b   1.000
_cell.length_c   1.000
_cell.angle_alpha   90.00
_cell.angle_beta   90.00
_cell.angle_gamma   90.00
#
_symmetry.space_group_name_H-M   'P 1'
#
loop_
_entity.id
_entity.type
_entity.pdbx_description
1 polymer ?
#
loop_
_entity_poly.entity_id
_entity_poly.type
_entity_poly.pdbx_seq_one_letter_code
_entity_poly.pdbx_strand_id
1 'polypeptide(L)'
;MRGLWRGKIPTGIIMGSTVARMRRMWRCMFSPRLYKIYFDGRQEDPYRPVGVEKIGERTLATAYTAIRIGYYATPLICLYIIQRGFLSMEEVKTLMRFFGGIGCIATVFFVMRAYGRSYSPKYLKFIDTLDSPMDDKNAYLKAIRKYDFDFSAWPVTFTADPEERQESWLQNHPFAKCANMDLPVYQRVIIQILAFIAAHTFGIRLIYPGSLFLIHNLLWSGLLSGRTQLVEYYNGERAKICTSDGNHIETMFVESRHKSFKGRTLIICCEGNSGYYEIGVMTTPVKGGFSVLGWNHPGFGGSTGTPFPDQEKRAMDAVIQYAIYELFFAPEDIVIYGWSIGGFTAAYGAANYPIKALILDATFDDLLPLAKNQMPSSWSRLVKEVIRSYVDLNIGELVNQYEGPLQLIRRGDDEIICLRSGDITTNRCNNLALKVISHRHPKLAKDEDYMRLFVNCVAMTENERVEAYETDITSNERTVLDVVSLYMRDFASNHCTALPETHFDMIMELLEVAPGVQRELNS
;
A
#
# COMPACT_ATOMS: atom_id res chain seq x y z
N MET A 1 36.05 -1.90 74.89
CA MET A 1 36.10 -3.01 73.92
C MET A 1 34.69 -3.26 73.38
N ARG A 2 34.55 -3.29 72.04
CA ARG A 2 33.52 -4.00 71.23
C ARG A 2 32.04 -3.77 71.65
N GLY A 3 31.21 -2.97 70.96
CA GLY A 3 30.96 -2.93 69.53
C GLY A 3 29.70 -3.76 69.21
N LEU A 4 28.64 -3.15 68.68
CA LEU A 4 27.99 -3.55 67.40
C LEU A 4 26.73 -2.73 67.13
N TRP A 5 26.78 -2.06 65.99
CA TRP A 5 25.69 -1.46 65.26
C TRP A 5 24.55 -2.47 65.00
N ARG A 6 23.31 -2.06 65.25
CA ARG A 6 22.14 -2.60 64.53
C ARG A 6 21.29 -1.43 64.03
N GLY A 7 21.66 -0.93 62.86
CA GLY A 7 20.78 -0.09 62.06
C GLY A 7 19.54 -0.88 61.68
N LYS A 8 18.37 -0.40 62.09
CA LYS A 8 17.09 -0.83 61.52
C LYS A 8 17.07 -0.35 60.07
N ILE A 9 17.20 -1.29 59.13
CA ILE A 9 16.91 -1.04 57.71
C ILE A 9 15.38 -0.86 57.58
N PRO A 10 14.87 0.18 56.92
CA PRO A 10 13.45 0.38 56.75
C PRO A 10 12.89 -0.60 55.71
N THR A 11 12.31 -1.70 56.19
CA THR A 11 11.67 -2.75 55.37
C THR A 11 10.49 -2.22 54.53
N GLY A 12 9.82 -1.14 54.94
CA GLY A 12 8.73 -0.50 54.19
C GLY A 12 9.15 0.21 52.89
N ILE A 13 10.37 0.76 52.82
CA ILE A 13 10.88 1.46 51.63
C ILE A 13 11.34 0.44 50.57
N ILE A 14 11.90 -0.68 51.00
CA ILE A 14 12.38 -1.75 50.12
C ILE A 14 11.20 -2.45 49.42
N MET A 15 10.10 -2.71 50.13
CA MET A 15 8.93 -3.40 49.60
C MET A 15 8.20 -2.56 48.52
N GLY A 16 8.06 -1.24 48.72
CA GLY A 16 7.54 -0.32 47.70
C GLY A 16 8.44 -0.23 46.45
N SER A 17 9.76 -0.28 46.62
CA SER A 17 10.72 -0.26 45.50
C SER A 17 10.67 -1.54 44.65
N THR A 18 10.46 -2.70 45.28
CA THR A 18 10.38 -4.00 44.60
C THR A 18 9.08 -4.13 43.81
N VAL A 19 7.94 -3.73 44.39
CA VAL A 19 6.65 -3.73 43.68
C VAL A 19 6.67 -2.78 42.49
N ALA A 20 7.26 -1.58 42.64
CA ALA A 20 7.43 -0.63 41.54
C ALA A 20 8.35 -1.15 40.43
N ARG A 21 9.36 -1.98 40.76
CA ARG A 21 10.22 -2.65 39.77
C ARG A 21 9.49 -3.77 39.04
N MET A 22 8.74 -4.61 39.76
CA MET A 22 7.93 -5.66 39.13
C MET A 22 6.88 -5.10 38.19
N ARG A 23 6.19 -4.02 38.59
CA ARG A 23 5.21 -3.33 37.73
C ARG A 23 5.85 -2.77 36.45
N ARG A 24 7.05 -2.19 36.54
CA ARG A 24 7.81 -1.70 35.36
C ARG A 24 8.22 -2.84 34.43
N MET A 25 8.71 -3.95 34.99
CA MET A 25 9.10 -5.12 34.21
C MET A 25 7.90 -5.75 33.49
N TRP A 26 6.75 -5.83 34.16
CA TRP A 26 5.49 -6.31 33.56
C TRP A 26 5.05 -5.43 32.39
N ARG A 27 5.10 -4.09 32.54
CA ARG A 27 4.81 -3.14 31.43
C ARG A 27 5.72 -3.38 30.23
N CYS A 28 7.02 -3.59 30.46
CA CYS A 28 8.01 -3.79 29.40
C CYS A 28 7.91 -5.17 28.70
N MET A 29 7.19 -6.12 29.28
CA MET A 29 7.13 -7.49 28.77
C MET A 29 6.30 -7.61 27.50
N PHE A 30 5.15 -6.92 27.47
CA PHE A 30 4.20 -6.92 26.36
C PHE A 30 4.25 -5.63 25.53
N SER A 31 5.19 -4.74 25.82
CA SER A 31 5.31 -3.47 25.12
C SER A 31 5.83 -3.64 23.67
N PRO A 32 5.46 -2.73 22.76
CA PRO A 32 5.88 -2.77 21.36
C PRO A 32 7.40 -2.62 21.21
N ARG A 33 7.93 -3.16 20.12
CA ARG A 33 9.31 -2.91 19.71
C ARG A 33 9.50 -1.46 19.29
N LEU A 34 10.55 -0.83 19.82
CA LEU A 34 11.00 0.50 19.40
C LEU A 34 12.07 0.34 18.31
N TYR A 35 11.85 0.98 17.16
CA TYR A 35 12.75 0.96 16.01
C TYR A 35 13.68 2.16 15.99
N LYS A 36 13.17 3.36 16.27
CA LYS A 36 13.95 4.60 16.22
C LYS A 36 13.38 5.65 17.16
N ILE A 37 14.25 6.56 17.60
CA ILE A 37 13.87 7.82 18.24
C ILE A 37 14.33 8.92 17.29
N TYR A 38 13.40 9.67 16.72
CA TYR A 38 13.72 10.71 15.76
C TYR A 38 14.34 11.92 16.46
N PHE A 39 15.22 12.63 15.75
CA PHE A 39 15.90 13.84 16.23
C PHE A 39 16.76 13.64 17.50
N ASP A 40 17.10 12.39 17.86
CA ASP A 40 17.97 12.02 18.98
C ASP A 40 19.24 11.33 18.45
N GLY A 41 20.27 12.12 18.15
CA GLY A 41 21.56 11.64 17.65
C GLY A 41 21.76 11.85 16.15
N ARG A 42 22.53 10.96 15.50
CA ARG A 42 22.73 10.99 14.03
C ARG A 42 21.49 10.46 13.32
N GLN A 43 21.15 11.05 12.17
CA GLN A 43 19.96 10.70 11.39
C GLN A 43 19.87 9.19 11.05
N GLU A 44 21.00 8.50 10.92
CA GLU A 44 21.02 7.09 10.53
C GLU A 44 20.92 6.10 11.69
N ASP A 45 21.04 6.52 12.94
CA ASP A 45 21.13 5.55 14.04
C ASP A 45 19.74 5.00 14.44
N PRO A 46 19.48 3.69 14.29
CA PRO A 46 18.28 3.06 14.83
C PRO A 46 18.41 2.89 16.34
N TYR A 47 17.28 2.64 17.03
CA TYR A 47 17.32 2.20 18.42
C TYR A 47 18.03 0.84 18.51
N ARG A 48 19.13 0.80 19.27
CA ARG A 48 19.91 -0.43 19.46
C ARG A 48 19.63 -1.00 20.85
N PRO A 49 18.95 -2.15 20.95
CA PRO A 49 18.81 -2.84 22.23
C PRO A 49 20.19 -3.25 22.74
N VAL A 50 20.43 -3.13 24.04
CA VAL A 50 21.74 -3.42 24.68
C VAL A 50 21.62 -4.63 25.62
N GLY A 51 22.70 -5.38 25.76
CA GLY A 51 22.80 -6.48 26.71
C GLY A 51 21.78 -7.60 26.45
N VAL A 52 21.00 -7.94 27.48
CA VAL A 52 20.02 -9.03 27.44
C VAL A 52 18.80 -8.74 26.56
N GLU A 53 18.47 -7.46 26.34
CA GLU A 53 17.40 -7.06 25.41
C GLU A 53 17.72 -7.51 24.00
N LYS A 54 18.98 -7.31 23.56
CA LYS A 54 19.43 -7.67 22.21
C LYS A 54 19.30 -9.16 21.94
N ILE A 55 19.63 -9.99 22.94
CA ILE A 55 19.56 -11.44 22.84
C ILE A 55 18.09 -11.88 22.77
N GLY A 56 17.25 -11.37 23.68
CA GLY A 56 15.82 -11.69 23.69
C GLY A 56 15.12 -11.26 22.40
N GLU A 57 15.36 -10.03 21.94
CA GLU A 57 14.75 -9.47 20.73
C GLU A 57 15.17 -10.23 19.47
N ARG A 58 16.48 -10.52 19.30
CA ARG A 58 16.97 -11.25 18.14
C ARG A 58 16.38 -12.65 18.06
N THR A 59 16.35 -13.39 19.17
CA THR A 59 15.83 -14.76 19.19
C THR A 59 14.32 -14.80 18.94
N LEU A 60 13.56 -13.90 19.57
CA LEU A 60 12.11 -13.80 19.35
C LEU A 60 11.78 -13.40 17.90
N ALA A 61 12.55 -12.47 17.31
CA ALA A 61 12.40 -12.09 15.91
C ALA A 61 12.69 -13.28 14.97
N THR A 62 13.77 -14.05 15.21
CA THR A 62 14.07 -15.25 14.42
C THR A 62 12.98 -16.31 14.53
N ALA A 63 12.47 -16.57 15.75
CA ALA A 63 11.38 -17.51 15.96
C ALA A 63 10.10 -17.07 15.25
N TYR A 64 9.75 -15.78 15.34
CA TYR A 64 8.60 -15.21 14.65
C TYR A 64 8.72 -15.33 13.13
N THR A 65 9.89 -15.02 12.57
CA THR A 65 10.16 -15.20 11.13
C THR A 65 10.02 -16.67 10.72
N ALA A 66 10.54 -17.61 11.51
CA ALA A 66 10.41 -19.04 11.23
C ALA A 66 8.94 -19.51 11.23
N ILE A 67 8.12 -19.05 12.18
CA ILE A 67 6.69 -19.37 12.24
C ILE A 67 5.96 -18.79 11.01
N ARG A 68 6.25 -17.54 10.63
CA ARG A 68 5.64 -16.90 9.46
C ARG A 68 6.04 -17.59 8.15
N ILE A 69 7.29 -18.04 8.02
CA ILE A 69 7.72 -18.86 6.88
C ILE A 69 7.00 -20.21 6.89
N GLY A 70 6.92 -20.86 8.07
CA GLY A 70 6.21 -22.11 8.26
C GLY A 70 4.73 -22.03 7.87
N TYR A 71 4.08 -20.88 8.10
CA TYR A 71 2.70 -20.64 7.67
C TYR A 71 2.53 -20.81 6.16
N TYR A 72 3.47 -20.32 5.35
CA TYR A 72 3.42 -20.52 3.89
C TYR A 72 3.69 -21.98 3.49
N ALA A 73 4.47 -22.72 4.29
CA ALA A 73 4.72 -24.15 4.08
C ALA A 73 3.60 -25.06 4.62
N THR A 74 2.57 -24.51 5.28
CA THR A 74 1.50 -25.30 5.92
C THR A 74 0.86 -26.35 4.99
N PRO A 75 0.53 -26.05 3.72
CA PRO A 75 -0.04 -27.07 2.83
C PRO A 75 0.88 -28.30 2.63
N LEU A 76 2.19 -28.07 2.52
CA LEU A 76 3.19 -29.14 2.39
C LEU A 76 3.36 -29.91 3.71
N ILE A 77 3.36 -29.19 4.84
CA ILE A 77 3.43 -29.77 6.18
C ILE A 77 2.20 -30.66 6.43
N CYS A 78 1.00 -30.20 6.08
CA CYS A 78 -0.23 -30.97 6.20
C CYS A 78 -0.20 -32.24 5.33
N LEU A 79 0.23 -32.14 4.07
CA LEU A 79 0.39 -33.32 3.21
C LEU A 79 1.39 -34.32 3.78
N TYR A 80 2.51 -33.84 4.31
CA TYR A 80 3.51 -34.69 4.97
C TYR A 80 2.95 -35.40 6.21
N ILE A 81 2.20 -34.67 7.05
CA ILE A 81 1.53 -35.20 8.24
C ILE A 81 0.55 -36.33 7.86
N ILE A 82 -0.26 -36.09 6.82
CA ILE A 82 -1.23 -37.07 6.32
C ILE A 82 -0.53 -38.31 5.73
N GLN A 83 0.49 -38.12 4.89
CA GLN A 83 1.22 -39.23 4.26
C GLN A 83 1.95 -40.12 5.27
N ARG A 84 2.45 -39.53 6.35
CA ARG A 84 3.22 -40.25 7.38
C ARG A 84 2.34 -40.80 8.51
N GLY A 85 1.04 -40.47 8.52
CA GLY A 85 0.11 -40.97 9.53
C GLY A 85 0.37 -40.41 10.94
N PHE A 86 0.83 -39.16 11.05
CA PHE A 86 1.15 -38.46 12.32
C PHE A 86 -0.11 -38.12 13.17
N LEU A 87 -0.98 -39.10 13.42
CA LEU A 87 -2.23 -38.97 14.19
C LEU A 87 -2.28 -39.94 15.38
N SER A 88 -1.16 -40.61 15.71
CA SER A 88 -1.12 -41.47 16.89
C SER A 88 -1.02 -40.65 18.19
N MET A 89 -1.57 -41.18 19.28
CA MET A 89 -1.53 -40.52 20.60
C MET A 89 -0.10 -40.34 21.14
N GLU A 90 0.86 -41.15 20.72
CA GLU A 90 2.27 -41.03 21.14
C GLU A 90 2.99 -39.88 20.42
N GLU A 91 2.74 -39.71 19.12
CA GLU A 91 3.29 -38.61 18.33
C GLU A 91 2.71 -37.26 18.79
N VAL A 92 1.41 -37.21 19.08
CA VAL A 92 0.77 -36.01 19.65
C VAL A 92 1.40 -35.63 20.98
N LYS A 93 1.68 -36.59 21.87
CA LYS A 93 2.42 -36.33 23.12
C LYS A 93 3.83 -35.82 22.87
N THR A 94 4.52 -36.35 21.86
CA THR A 94 5.87 -35.93 21.48
C THR A 94 5.87 -34.49 20.94
N LEU A 95 4.92 -34.16 20.06
CA LEU A 95 4.71 -32.80 19.55
C LEU A 95 4.36 -31.83 20.69
N MET A 96 3.47 -32.20 21.62
CA MET A 96 3.15 -31.37 22.78
C MET A 96 4.39 -31.08 23.65
N ARG A 97 5.25 -32.08 23.90
CA ARG A 97 6.50 -31.88 24.64
C ARG A 97 7.47 -30.96 23.88
N PHE A 98 7.57 -31.14 22.56
CA PHE A 98 8.41 -30.31 21.69
C PHE A 98 7.95 -28.84 21.69
N PHE A 99 6.69 -28.58 21.38
CA PHE A 99 6.13 -27.23 21.40
C PHE A 99 6.07 -26.62 22.81
N GLY A 100 5.82 -27.42 23.84
CA GLY A 100 5.91 -26.99 25.24
C GLY A 100 7.33 -26.56 25.62
N GLY A 101 8.36 -27.32 25.19
CA GLY A 101 9.76 -26.95 25.36
C GLY A 101 10.11 -25.64 24.66
N ILE A 102 9.68 -25.47 23.41
CA ILE A 102 9.83 -24.21 22.67
C ILE A 102 9.13 -23.06 23.41
N GLY A 103 7.93 -23.27 23.93
CA GLY A 103 7.18 -22.28 24.71
C GLY A 103 7.91 -21.83 25.99
N CYS A 104 8.51 -22.76 26.72
CA CYS A 104 9.35 -22.46 27.89
C CYS A 104 10.56 -21.61 27.51
N ILE A 105 11.27 -21.98 26.43
CA ILE A 105 12.42 -21.24 25.92
C ILE A 105 12.01 -19.82 25.48
N ALA A 106 10.90 -19.68 24.74
CA ALA A 106 10.36 -18.40 24.34
C ALA A 106 10.05 -17.51 25.56
N THR A 107 9.46 -18.09 26.61
CA THR A 107 9.14 -17.38 27.87
C THR A 107 10.40 -16.80 28.52
N VAL A 108 11.51 -17.56 28.55
CA VAL A 108 12.80 -17.06 29.07
C VAL A 108 13.26 -15.84 28.27
N PHE A 109 13.19 -15.88 26.93
CA PHE A 109 13.59 -14.75 26.09
C PHE A 109 12.66 -13.54 26.24
N PHE A 110 11.35 -13.73 26.45
CA PHE A 110 10.43 -12.64 26.79
C PHE A 110 10.81 -11.96 28.11
N VAL A 111 11.16 -12.73 29.14
CA VAL A 111 11.61 -12.19 30.45
C VAL A 111 12.95 -11.46 30.30
N MET A 112 13.90 -12.01 29.55
CA MET A 112 15.19 -11.35 29.28
C MET A 112 14.98 -10.00 28.56
N ARG A 113 14.08 -9.96 27.57
CA ARG A 113 13.70 -8.74 26.87
C ARG A 113 13.07 -7.72 27.81
N ALA A 114 12.09 -8.15 28.61
CA ALA A 114 11.41 -7.30 29.58
C ALA A 114 12.39 -6.70 30.60
N TYR A 115 13.31 -7.53 31.11
CA TYR A 115 14.36 -7.10 32.01
C TYR A 115 15.23 -6.02 31.36
N GLY A 116 15.78 -6.27 30.16
CA GLY A 116 16.63 -5.29 29.47
C GLY A 116 15.94 -3.95 29.22
N ARG A 117 14.69 -3.97 28.74
CA ARG A 117 13.86 -2.77 28.53
C ARG A 117 13.62 -1.98 29.82
N SER A 118 13.42 -2.66 30.95
CA SER A 118 13.15 -2.02 32.25
C SER A 118 14.31 -1.21 32.82
N TYR A 119 15.54 -1.40 32.30
CA TYR A 119 16.73 -0.63 32.67
C TYR A 119 17.13 0.42 31.63
N SER A 120 16.46 0.48 30.48
CA SER A 120 16.75 1.47 29.42
C SER A 120 15.97 2.77 29.66
N PRO A 121 16.63 3.89 30.02
CA PRO A 121 15.92 5.15 30.28
C PRO A 121 15.20 5.69 29.03
N LYS A 122 15.81 5.51 27.85
CA LYS A 122 15.21 5.91 26.56
C LYS A 122 13.93 5.13 26.28
N TYR A 123 13.95 3.81 26.51
CA TYR A 123 12.79 2.96 26.30
C TYR A 123 11.67 3.24 27.31
N LEU A 124 12.01 3.44 28.59
CA LEU A 124 11.02 3.80 29.60
C LEU A 124 10.31 5.12 29.26
N LYS A 125 11.05 6.14 28.78
CA LYS A 125 10.45 7.40 28.33
C LYS A 125 9.48 7.20 27.17
N PHE A 126 9.81 6.32 26.23
CA PHE A 126 8.91 5.93 25.14
C PHE A 126 7.62 5.29 25.69
N ILE A 127 7.73 4.30 26.58
CA ILE A 127 6.57 3.62 27.17
C ILE A 127 5.72 4.56 28.01
N ASP A 128 6.33 5.46 28.78
CA ASP A 128 5.58 6.46 29.53
C ASP A 128 4.86 7.45 28.60
N THR A 129 5.43 7.77 27.42
CA THR A 129 4.76 8.57 26.39
C THR A 129 3.58 7.82 25.77
N LEU A 130 3.74 6.52 25.47
CA LEU A 130 2.70 5.67 24.90
C LEU A 130 1.53 5.42 25.87
N ASP A 131 1.83 5.26 27.16
CA ASP A 131 0.83 5.03 28.21
C ASP A 131 0.20 6.34 28.73
N SER A 132 0.63 7.50 28.22
CA SER A 132 0.07 8.79 28.61
C SER A 132 -1.40 8.90 28.19
N PRO A 133 -2.29 9.47 29.02
CA PRO A 133 -3.69 9.64 28.66
C PRO A 133 -3.81 10.55 27.43
N MET A 134 -4.72 10.20 26.52
CA MET A 134 -4.98 10.92 25.29
C MET A 134 -6.00 12.05 25.52
N ASP A 135 -5.78 12.88 26.55
CA ASP A 135 -6.68 14.00 26.89
C ASP A 135 -6.63 15.11 25.84
N ASP A 136 -5.42 15.42 25.34
CA ASP A 136 -5.17 16.27 24.17
C ASP A 136 -4.57 15.41 23.06
N LYS A 137 -5.40 15.09 22.05
CA LYS A 137 -5.01 14.30 20.87
C LYS A 137 -3.78 14.87 20.18
N ASN A 138 -3.71 16.19 19.97
CA ASN A 138 -2.64 16.81 19.20
C ASN A 138 -1.32 16.79 19.96
N ALA A 139 -1.34 17.12 21.26
CA ALA A 139 -0.15 17.04 22.09
C ALA A 139 0.37 15.61 22.22
N TYR A 140 -0.53 14.63 22.41
CA TYR A 140 -0.20 13.22 22.48
C TYR A 140 0.42 12.71 21.17
N LEU A 141 -0.21 12.98 20.02
CA LEU A 141 0.32 12.56 18.71
C LEU A 141 1.67 13.22 18.41
N LYS A 142 1.85 14.50 18.74
CA LYS A 142 3.15 15.17 18.61
C LYS A 142 4.23 14.55 19.50
N ALA A 143 3.87 14.04 20.67
CA ALA A 143 4.80 13.34 21.55
C ALA A 143 5.15 11.94 21.02
N ILE A 144 4.15 11.18 20.56
CA ILE A 144 4.34 9.79 20.10
C ILE A 144 5.09 9.71 18.77
N ARG A 145 4.90 10.69 17.87
CA ARG A 145 5.61 10.78 16.58
C ARG A 145 7.11 10.99 16.68
N LYS A 146 7.65 11.22 17.89
CA LYS A 146 9.10 11.20 18.15
C LYS A 146 9.69 9.79 18.11
N TYR A 147 8.85 8.76 18.11
CA TYR A 147 9.24 7.37 18.18
C TYR A 147 8.72 6.60 16.96
N ASP A 148 9.57 5.79 16.35
CA ASP A 148 9.16 4.75 15.39
C ASP A 148 9.09 3.42 16.13
N PHE A 149 7.94 2.75 16.09
CA PHE A 149 7.65 1.52 16.80
C PHE A 149 6.59 0.67 16.08
N ASP A 150 6.35 -0.53 16.59
CA ASP A 150 5.36 -1.47 16.03
C ASP A 150 4.02 -0.80 15.73
N PHE A 151 3.59 -0.92 14.48
CA PHE A 151 2.35 -0.31 14.02
C PHE A 151 1.14 -0.85 14.78
N SER A 152 1.15 -2.09 15.25
CA SER A 152 0.06 -2.67 16.06
C SER A 152 -0.27 -1.84 17.30
N ALA A 153 0.74 -1.24 17.94
CA ALA A 153 0.57 -0.39 19.12
C ALA A 153 0.32 1.09 18.79
N TRP A 154 0.40 1.48 17.52
CA TRP A 154 0.15 2.87 17.12
C TRP A 154 -1.31 3.27 17.39
N PRO A 155 -1.58 4.44 17.97
CA PRO A 155 -2.95 4.87 18.26
C PRO A 155 -3.73 5.14 16.96
N VAL A 156 -5.00 4.72 16.90
CA VAL A 156 -5.88 5.09 15.79
C VAL A 156 -6.05 6.61 15.79
N THR A 157 -5.65 7.25 14.69
CA THR A 157 -5.64 8.70 14.54
C THR A 157 -6.95 9.19 13.93
N PHE A 158 -7.53 8.39 13.05
CA PHE A 158 -8.78 8.67 12.36
C PHE A 158 -9.51 7.37 12.08
N THR A 159 -10.83 7.42 12.13
CA THR A 159 -11.71 6.30 11.79
C THR A 159 -12.66 6.80 10.73
N ALA A 160 -12.65 6.15 9.57
CA ALA A 160 -13.56 6.45 8.49
C ALA A 160 -15.00 6.13 8.89
N ASP A 161 -15.95 6.86 8.32
CA ASP A 161 -17.35 6.60 8.56
C ASP A 161 -17.72 5.17 8.10
N PRO A 162 -18.54 4.44 8.87
CA PRO A 162 -19.00 3.12 8.46
C PRO A 162 -19.84 3.25 7.19
N GLU A 163 -19.57 2.39 6.19
CA GLU A 163 -20.43 2.31 5.00
C GLU A 163 -21.86 1.95 5.43
N GLU A 164 -22.87 2.67 4.92
CA GLU A 164 -24.29 2.41 5.22
C GLU A 164 -24.77 1.01 4.79
N ARG A 165 -24.02 0.32 3.92
CA ARG A 165 -24.32 -1.05 3.48
C ARG A 165 -23.09 -1.94 3.48
N GLN A 166 -22.98 -2.76 4.52
CA GLN A 166 -22.22 -4.00 4.43
C GLN A 166 -23.10 -5.04 3.71
N GLU A 167 -22.74 -5.43 2.49
CA GLU A 167 -23.47 -6.46 1.76
C GLU A 167 -23.46 -7.76 2.56
N SER A 168 -24.64 -8.35 2.77
CA SER A 168 -24.75 -9.61 3.49
C SER A 168 -24.05 -10.74 2.72
N TRP A 169 -23.59 -11.78 3.41
CA TRP A 169 -22.97 -12.95 2.75
C TRP A 169 -23.87 -13.56 1.66
N LEU A 170 -25.19 -13.51 1.84
CA LEU A 170 -26.19 -13.96 0.86
C LEU A 170 -26.18 -13.12 -0.43
N GLN A 171 -25.86 -11.82 -0.32
CA GLN A 171 -25.75 -10.91 -1.46
C GLN A 171 -24.38 -10.99 -2.15
N ASN A 172 -23.31 -11.28 -1.40
CA ASN A 172 -21.94 -11.34 -1.91
C ASN A 172 -21.28 -12.70 -1.65
N HIS A 173 -21.95 -13.80 -2.01
CA HIS A 173 -21.37 -15.13 -1.88
C HIS A 173 -20.30 -15.34 -2.97
N PRO A 174 -19.16 -16.00 -2.65
CA PRO A 174 -18.00 -16.09 -3.57
C PRO A 174 -18.28 -16.82 -4.89
N PHE A 175 -19.39 -17.56 -4.96
CA PHE A 175 -19.82 -18.32 -6.13
C PHE A 175 -20.94 -17.63 -6.94
N ALA A 176 -21.31 -16.39 -6.60
CA ALA A 176 -22.37 -15.65 -7.27
C ALA A 176 -21.96 -15.27 -8.70
N LYS A 177 -20.67 -15.00 -8.89
CA LYS A 177 -20.08 -14.64 -10.18
C LYS A 177 -19.48 -15.86 -10.85
N CYS A 178 -19.70 -15.99 -12.15
CA CYS A 178 -19.01 -16.96 -13.00
C CYS A 178 -18.55 -16.29 -14.27
N ALA A 179 -17.24 -16.28 -14.51
CA ALA A 179 -16.65 -15.63 -15.69
C ALA A 179 -16.73 -16.52 -16.95
N ASN A 180 -16.93 -17.82 -16.76
CA ASN A 180 -16.96 -18.84 -17.81
C ASN A 180 -18.37 -19.44 -17.95
N MET A 181 -19.35 -18.58 -18.24
CA MET A 181 -20.78 -18.96 -18.37
C MET A 181 -21.05 -19.97 -19.49
N ASP A 182 -20.16 -20.03 -20.48
CA ASP A 182 -20.17 -20.95 -21.62
C ASP A 182 -19.93 -22.42 -21.23
N LEU A 183 -19.37 -22.67 -20.04
CA LEU A 183 -19.10 -24.04 -19.57
C LEU A 183 -20.35 -24.73 -19.01
N PRO A 184 -20.44 -26.07 -19.12
CA PRO A 184 -21.43 -26.86 -18.42
C PRO A 184 -21.39 -26.65 -16.89
N VAL A 185 -22.54 -26.77 -16.23
CA VAL A 185 -22.70 -26.52 -14.78
C VAL A 185 -21.62 -27.20 -13.92
N TYR A 186 -21.35 -28.49 -14.17
CA TYR A 186 -20.37 -29.25 -13.39
C TYR A 186 -18.94 -28.70 -13.53
N GLN A 187 -18.56 -28.21 -14.72
CA GLN A 187 -17.25 -27.58 -14.95
C GLN A 187 -17.18 -26.18 -14.31
N ARG A 188 -18.29 -25.43 -14.33
CA ARG A 188 -18.39 -24.12 -13.66
C ARG A 188 -18.17 -24.25 -12.15
N VAL A 189 -18.81 -25.23 -11.52
CA VAL A 189 -18.61 -25.48 -10.08
C VAL A 189 -17.15 -25.82 -9.80
N ILE A 190 -16.53 -26.71 -10.59
CA ILE A 190 -15.12 -27.08 -10.41
C ILE A 190 -14.21 -25.86 -10.55
N ILE A 191 -14.35 -25.07 -11.63
CA ILE A 191 -13.45 -23.93 -11.87
C ILE A 191 -13.65 -22.82 -10.84
N GLN A 192 -14.88 -22.60 -10.36
CA GLN A 192 -15.16 -21.64 -9.29
C GLN A 192 -14.52 -22.06 -7.96
N ILE A 193 -14.57 -23.35 -7.61
CA ILE A 193 -13.87 -23.88 -6.41
C ILE A 193 -12.36 -23.70 -6.55
N LEU A 194 -11.80 -24.05 -7.71
CA LEU A 194 -10.37 -23.87 -7.98
C LEU A 194 -9.97 -22.39 -7.94
N ALA A 195 -10.80 -21.49 -8.47
CA ALA A 195 -10.56 -20.06 -8.44
C ALA A 195 -10.62 -19.51 -7.02
N PHE A 196 -11.59 -19.95 -6.20
CA PHE A 196 -11.68 -19.58 -4.79
C PHE A 196 -10.40 -19.97 -4.04
N ILE A 197 -9.96 -21.23 -4.19
CA ILE A 197 -8.74 -21.73 -3.57
C ILE A 197 -7.54 -20.92 -4.05
N ALA A 198 -7.39 -20.73 -5.36
CA ALA A 198 -6.28 -20.00 -5.94
C ALA A 198 -6.22 -18.56 -5.42
N ALA A 199 -7.33 -17.81 -5.46
CA ALA A 199 -7.40 -16.42 -5.03
C ALA A 199 -6.97 -16.25 -3.55
N HIS A 200 -7.47 -17.10 -2.65
CA HIS A 200 -7.23 -16.97 -1.20
C HIS A 200 -5.92 -17.59 -0.70
N THR A 201 -5.27 -18.44 -1.50
CA THR A 201 -4.00 -19.08 -1.12
C THR A 201 -2.78 -18.37 -1.71
N PHE A 202 -2.71 -18.21 -3.04
CA PHE A 202 -1.52 -17.66 -3.70
C PHE A 202 -1.82 -16.55 -4.70
N GLY A 203 -3.00 -16.54 -5.33
CA GLY A 203 -3.36 -15.63 -6.41
C GLY A 203 -3.21 -14.15 -6.03
N ILE A 204 -3.83 -13.73 -4.92
CA ILE A 204 -3.73 -12.33 -4.48
C ILE A 204 -2.29 -11.93 -4.13
N ARG A 205 -1.48 -12.89 -3.65
CA ARG A 205 -0.07 -12.68 -3.28
C ARG A 205 0.85 -12.61 -4.49
N LEU A 206 0.48 -13.23 -5.61
CA LEU A 206 1.18 -13.05 -6.89
C LEU A 206 0.86 -11.70 -7.52
N ILE A 207 -0.39 -11.24 -7.38
CA ILE A 207 -0.82 -9.94 -7.89
C ILE A 207 -0.20 -8.81 -7.08
N TYR A 208 -0.15 -8.95 -5.74
CA TYR A 208 0.45 -8.00 -4.79
C TYR A 208 1.58 -8.64 -3.95
N PRO A 209 2.77 -8.86 -4.53
CA PRO A 209 3.89 -9.47 -3.81
C PRO A 209 4.38 -8.66 -2.62
N GLY A 210 4.16 -7.34 -2.58
CA GLY A 210 4.50 -6.51 -1.42
C GLY A 210 3.75 -6.90 -0.13
N SER A 211 2.60 -7.59 -0.23
CA SER A 211 1.89 -8.13 0.94
C SER A 211 2.57 -9.36 1.58
N LEU A 212 3.60 -9.91 0.93
CA LEU A 212 4.33 -11.06 1.45
C LEU A 212 5.29 -10.64 2.56
N PHE A 213 5.19 -11.33 3.70
CA PHE A 213 6.09 -11.11 4.83
C PHE A 213 7.58 -11.26 4.47
N LEU A 214 7.92 -12.14 3.52
CA LEU A 214 9.29 -12.30 3.05
C LEU A 214 9.81 -11.08 2.29
N ILE A 215 9.01 -10.53 1.37
CA ILE A 215 9.36 -9.33 0.61
C ILE A 215 9.47 -8.13 1.56
N HIS A 216 8.50 -7.98 2.47
CA HIS A 216 8.53 -6.95 3.50
C HIS A 216 9.81 -7.01 4.36
N ASN A 217 10.20 -8.20 4.85
CA ASN A 217 11.43 -8.35 5.64
C ASN A 217 12.70 -8.06 4.84
N LEU A 218 12.72 -8.43 3.55
CA LEU A 218 13.85 -8.14 2.67
C LEU A 218 14.04 -6.63 2.48
N LEU A 219 12.93 -5.90 2.38
CA LEU A 219 12.91 -4.45 2.16
C LEU A 219 12.95 -3.63 3.45
N TRP A 220 12.82 -4.26 4.63
CA TRP A 220 12.62 -3.58 5.91
C TRP A 220 13.64 -2.47 6.19
N SER A 221 14.93 -2.69 5.90
CA SER A 221 15.97 -1.67 6.10
C SER A 221 15.76 -0.44 5.20
N GLY A 222 15.39 -0.67 3.93
CA GLY A 222 15.05 0.40 2.99
C GLY A 222 13.80 1.16 3.42
N LEU A 223 12.75 0.45 3.85
CA LEU A 223 11.51 1.06 4.35
C LEU A 223 11.77 1.93 5.60
N LEU A 224 12.53 1.42 6.58
CA LEU A 224 12.86 2.19 7.77
C LEU A 224 13.71 3.44 7.43
N SER A 225 14.64 3.30 6.50
CA SER A 225 15.46 4.42 6.01
C SER A 225 14.61 5.48 5.30
N GLY A 226 13.73 5.05 4.38
CA GLY A 226 12.83 5.93 3.64
C GLY A 226 11.86 6.67 4.56
N ARG A 227 11.23 5.96 5.51
CA ARG A 227 10.39 6.58 6.55
C ARG A 227 11.18 7.60 7.38
N THR A 228 12.41 7.27 7.75
CA THR A 228 13.29 8.19 8.50
C THR A 228 13.56 9.47 7.72
N GLN A 229 13.85 9.36 6.43
CA GLN A 229 14.05 10.51 5.56
C GLN A 229 12.79 11.39 5.49
N LEU A 230 11.61 10.79 5.33
CA LEU A 230 10.33 11.51 5.31
C LEU A 230 10.09 12.27 6.63
N VAL A 231 10.32 11.63 7.77
CA VAL A 231 10.10 12.24 9.10
C VAL A 231 11.15 13.31 9.40
N GLU A 232 12.44 13.01 9.27
CA GLU A 232 13.50 13.92 9.76
C GLU A 232 13.83 15.05 8.78
N TYR A 233 13.73 14.82 7.46
CA TYR A 233 14.06 15.84 6.46
C TYR A 233 12.84 16.64 6.01
N TYR A 234 11.69 15.98 5.83
CA TYR A 234 10.47 16.63 5.33
C TYR A 234 9.47 16.97 6.43
N ASN A 235 9.75 16.62 7.69
CA ASN A 235 8.84 16.77 8.83
C ASN A 235 7.52 16.01 8.60
N GLY A 236 7.64 14.79 8.07
CA GLY A 236 6.51 13.89 7.81
C GLY A 236 5.83 13.41 9.09
N GLU A 237 4.50 13.32 9.04
CA GLU A 237 3.65 12.89 10.14
C GLU A 237 3.02 11.53 9.83
N ARG A 238 3.47 10.51 10.55
CA ARG A 238 2.88 9.17 10.49
C ARG A 238 1.52 9.13 11.18
N ALA A 239 0.58 8.39 10.61
CA ALA A 239 -0.73 8.13 11.21
C ALA A 239 -1.23 6.69 10.97
N LYS A 240 -2.20 6.28 11.79
CA LYS A 240 -2.97 5.04 11.61
C LYS A 240 -4.42 5.42 11.36
N ILE A 241 -4.95 4.98 10.23
CA ILE A 241 -6.35 5.19 9.84
C ILE A 241 -7.10 3.88 9.98
N CYS A 242 -8.30 3.89 10.54
CA CYS A 242 -9.21 2.75 10.59
C CYS A 242 -10.23 2.85 9.46
N THR A 243 -10.34 1.82 8.63
CA THR A 243 -11.32 1.73 7.54
C THR A 243 -12.69 1.26 8.06
N SER A 244 -13.71 1.37 7.22
CA SER A 244 -15.07 0.92 7.53
C SER A 244 -15.20 -0.59 7.79
N ASP A 245 -14.30 -1.41 7.24
CA ASP A 245 -14.22 -2.85 7.48
C ASP A 245 -13.25 -3.25 8.62
N GLY A 246 -12.73 -2.27 9.37
CA GLY A 246 -11.90 -2.49 10.55
C GLY A 246 -10.42 -2.78 10.26
N ASN A 247 -9.98 -2.60 9.01
CA ASN A 247 -8.56 -2.60 8.69
C ASN A 247 -7.88 -1.31 9.18
N HIS A 248 -6.60 -1.43 9.49
CA HIS A 248 -5.76 -0.31 9.87
C HIS A 248 -4.76 -0.02 8.77
N ILE A 249 -4.78 1.20 8.24
CA ILE A 249 -3.93 1.65 7.14
C ILE A 249 -2.87 2.60 7.68
N GLU A 250 -1.61 2.30 7.36
CA GLU A 250 -0.47 3.15 7.68
C GLU A 250 -0.33 4.26 6.65
N THR A 251 -0.18 5.50 7.13
CA THR A 251 0.00 6.67 6.27
C THR A 251 1.14 7.57 6.74
N MET A 252 1.64 8.38 5.81
CA MET A 252 2.63 9.43 6.03
C MET A 252 2.20 10.71 5.31
N PHE A 253 2.01 11.77 6.09
CA PHE A 253 1.66 13.09 5.56
C PHE A 253 2.86 14.04 5.60
N VAL A 254 3.19 14.68 4.49
CA VAL A 254 4.18 15.75 4.42
C VAL A 254 3.47 17.07 4.12
N GLU A 255 3.51 17.97 5.10
CA GLU A 255 2.89 19.29 5.02
C GLU A 255 3.80 20.31 4.32
N SER A 256 3.22 20.99 3.31
CA SER A 256 3.91 22.03 2.54
C SER A 256 3.13 23.35 2.41
N ARG A 257 1.91 23.48 2.96
CA ARG A 257 1.07 24.71 2.85
C ARG A 257 1.79 26.00 3.27
N HIS A 258 2.69 25.91 4.25
CA HIS A 258 3.47 27.06 4.74
C HIS A 258 4.88 27.18 4.14
N LYS A 259 5.30 26.22 3.29
CA LYS A 259 6.63 26.16 2.68
C LYS A 259 6.62 26.53 1.20
N SER A 260 5.52 26.27 0.50
CA SER A 260 5.38 26.46 -0.94
C SER A 260 3.93 26.80 -1.30
N PHE A 261 3.73 27.63 -2.32
CA PHE A 261 2.40 27.90 -2.86
C PHE A 261 1.73 26.62 -3.40
N LYS A 262 2.53 25.71 -4.00
CA LYS A 262 2.09 24.39 -4.45
C LYS A 262 1.57 23.51 -3.30
N GLY A 263 1.99 23.79 -2.06
CA GLY A 263 1.56 23.07 -0.87
C GLY A 263 0.07 23.18 -0.56
N ARG A 264 -0.67 24.09 -1.21
CA ARG A 264 -2.13 24.16 -1.14
C ARG A 264 -2.82 22.96 -1.79
N THR A 265 -2.17 22.35 -2.79
CA THR A 265 -2.64 21.10 -3.41
C THR A 265 -2.06 19.90 -2.68
N LEU A 266 -2.93 18.95 -2.34
CA LEU A 266 -2.55 17.67 -1.77
C LEU A 266 -2.40 16.63 -2.88
N ILE A 267 -1.27 15.93 -2.92
CA ILE A 267 -1.08 14.74 -3.76
C ILE A 267 -1.27 13.50 -2.89
N ILE A 268 -2.31 12.69 -3.16
CA ILE A 268 -2.47 11.37 -2.56
C ILE A 268 -1.80 10.34 -3.47
N CYS A 269 -0.82 9.61 -2.96
CA CYS A 269 0.00 8.67 -3.74
C CYS A 269 -0.45 7.22 -3.53
N CYS A 270 -0.88 6.56 -4.60
CA CYS A 270 -1.27 5.16 -4.64
C CYS A 270 -0.17 4.32 -5.31
N GLU A 271 0.44 3.43 -4.53
CA GLU A 271 1.64 2.69 -4.91
C GLU A 271 1.38 1.48 -5.82
N GLY A 272 2.47 0.90 -6.34
CA GLY A 272 2.43 -0.31 -7.17
C GLY A 272 2.32 -1.61 -6.35
N ASN A 273 2.30 -2.75 -7.03
CA ASN A 273 2.04 -4.06 -6.42
C ASN A 273 3.15 -4.58 -5.46
N SER A 274 4.30 -3.93 -5.47
CA SER A 274 5.39 -4.08 -4.48
C SER A 274 5.92 -2.71 -4.03
N GLY A 275 5.13 -1.67 -4.23
CA GLY A 275 5.44 -0.31 -3.81
C GLY A 275 5.02 -0.08 -2.35
N TYR A 276 5.75 0.82 -1.70
CA TYR A 276 5.48 1.25 -0.33
C TYR A 276 5.72 2.75 -0.27
N TYR A 277 4.90 3.50 0.47
CA TYR A 277 5.04 4.95 0.52
C TYR A 277 6.45 5.36 0.97
N GLU A 278 7.10 4.56 1.83
CA GLU A 278 8.41 4.88 2.39
C GLU A 278 9.49 5.08 1.32
N ILE A 279 9.39 4.38 0.18
CA ILE A 279 10.42 4.34 -0.87
C ILE A 279 9.81 4.52 -2.27
N GLY A 280 8.56 4.94 -2.35
CA GLY A 280 7.78 4.94 -3.57
C GLY A 280 7.56 6.34 -4.16
N VAL A 281 6.43 6.46 -4.85
CA VAL A 281 6.13 7.60 -5.75
C VAL A 281 5.88 8.91 -5.01
N MET A 282 5.59 8.86 -3.70
CA MET A 282 5.38 10.08 -2.91
C MET A 282 6.61 10.99 -2.82
N THR A 283 7.81 10.47 -3.04
CA THR A 283 9.05 11.24 -2.93
C THR A 283 9.16 12.35 -3.98
N THR A 284 8.67 12.12 -5.20
CA THR A 284 8.67 13.10 -6.29
C THR A 284 7.83 14.35 -5.98
N PRO A 285 6.53 14.25 -5.67
CA PRO A 285 5.71 15.42 -5.34
C PRO A 285 6.16 16.12 -4.05
N VAL A 286 6.74 15.39 -3.09
CA VAL A 286 7.32 16.01 -1.88
C VAL A 286 8.45 16.97 -2.25
N LYS A 287 9.35 16.55 -3.14
CA LYS A 287 10.45 17.41 -3.62
C LYS A 287 9.96 18.53 -4.53
N GLY A 288 8.90 18.30 -5.30
CA GLY A 288 8.18 19.32 -6.07
C GLY A 288 7.48 20.39 -5.22
N GLY A 289 7.48 20.25 -3.89
CA GLY A 289 6.95 21.24 -2.95
C GLY A 289 5.45 21.19 -2.74
N PHE A 290 4.80 20.08 -3.11
CA PHE A 290 3.39 19.83 -2.81
C PHE A 290 3.20 19.33 -1.38
N SER A 291 1.98 19.42 -0.86
CA SER A 291 1.60 18.62 0.31
C SER A 291 1.31 17.21 -0.18
N VAL A 292 1.74 16.17 0.54
CA VAL A 292 1.68 14.80 0.02
C VAL A 292 1.21 13.84 1.10
N LEU A 293 0.29 12.95 0.76
CA LEU A 293 -0.18 11.85 1.59
C LEU A 293 0.17 10.52 0.92
N GLY A 294 1.17 9.84 1.47
CA GLY A 294 1.49 8.47 1.10
C GLY A 294 0.82 7.47 2.04
N TRP A 295 0.48 6.29 1.53
CA TRP A 295 -0.15 5.24 2.30
C TRP A 295 0.25 3.85 1.79
N ASN A 296 0.14 2.84 2.65
CA ASN A 296 0.43 1.44 2.31
C ASN A 296 -0.88 0.67 2.12
N HIS A 297 -0.98 -0.08 1.01
CA HIS A 297 -2.08 -1.00 0.70
C HIS A 297 -2.43 -1.92 1.89
N PRO A 298 -3.69 -2.37 2.04
CA PRO A 298 -4.03 -3.50 2.89
C PRO A 298 -3.02 -4.66 2.84
N GLY A 299 -2.44 -5.00 3.99
CA GLY A 299 -1.42 -6.05 4.13
C GLY A 299 0.02 -5.63 3.78
N PHE A 300 0.28 -4.37 3.43
CA PHE A 300 1.63 -3.85 3.17
C PHE A 300 2.17 -3.07 4.36
N GLY A 301 3.48 -3.15 4.60
CA GLY A 301 4.12 -2.37 5.65
C GLY A 301 3.52 -2.70 7.02
N GLY A 302 3.07 -1.68 7.75
CA GLY A 302 2.28 -1.85 8.96
C GLY A 302 0.79 -2.15 8.73
N SER A 303 0.25 -1.86 7.54
CA SER A 303 -1.19 -1.97 7.26
C SER A 303 -1.72 -3.40 7.44
N THR A 304 -2.92 -3.54 8.00
CA THR A 304 -3.59 -4.83 8.17
C THR A 304 -4.44 -5.18 6.95
N GLY A 305 -5.03 -6.38 6.94
CA GLY A 305 -5.91 -6.83 5.86
C GLY A 305 -5.17 -7.51 4.72
N THR A 306 -5.81 -7.52 3.55
CA THR A 306 -5.34 -8.13 2.31
C THR A 306 -5.79 -7.29 1.11
N PRO A 307 -4.98 -7.15 0.06
CA PRO A 307 -5.22 -6.19 -1.02
C PRO A 307 -6.26 -6.69 -2.04
N PHE A 308 -7.37 -7.26 -1.57
CA PHE A 308 -8.54 -7.54 -2.40
C PHE A 308 -9.21 -6.23 -2.81
N PRO A 309 -9.85 -6.18 -3.99
CA PRO A 309 -10.39 -4.94 -4.55
C PRO A 309 -11.32 -4.18 -3.62
N ASP A 310 -12.10 -4.86 -2.79
CA ASP A 310 -13.02 -4.25 -1.83
C ASP A 310 -12.29 -3.60 -0.64
N GLN A 311 -11.23 -4.24 -0.12
CA GLN A 311 -10.40 -3.64 0.94
C GLN A 311 -9.56 -2.49 0.39
N GLU A 312 -9.06 -2.59 -0.84
CA GLU A 312 -8.35 -1.51 -1.54
C GLU A 312 -9.23 -0.26 -1.70
N LYS A 313 -10.50 -0.45 -2.09
CA LYS A 313 -11.49 0.64 -2.19
C LYS A 313 -11.77 1.29 -0.85
N ARG A 314 -12.03 0.51 0.20
CA ARG A 314 -12.29 1.03 1.56
C ARG A 314 -11.07 1.70 2.16
N ALA A 315 -9.86 1.23 1.86
CA ALA A 315 -8.63 1.88 2.26
C ALA A 315 -8.49 3.24 1.58
N MET A 316 -8.71 3.32 0.25
CA MET A 316 -8.68 4.58 -0.49
C MET A 316 -9.72 5.58 0.03
N ASP A 317 -10.95 5.11 0.28
CA ASP A 317 -12.02 5.92 0.84
C ASP A 317 -11.62 6.51 2.21
N ALA A 318 -11.11 5.68 3.12
CA ALA A 318 -10.63 6.13 4.43
C ALA A 318 -9.45 7.13 4.33
N VAL A 319 -8.56 6.96 3.35
CA VAL A 319 -7.44 7.88 3.09
C VAL A 319 -7.93 9.25 2.60
N ILE A 320 -8.94 9.29 1.71
CA ILE A 320 -9.54 10.56 1.26
C ILE A 320 -10.31 11.23 2.39
N GLN A 321 -11.11 10.48 3.16
CA GLN A 321 -11.81 11.01 4.33
C GLN A 321 -10.83 11.60 5.35
N TYR A 322 -9.70 10.94 5.61
CA TYR A 322 -8.65 11.47 6.47
C TYR A 322 -8.06 12.78 5.92
N ALA A 323 -7.80 12.84 4.61
CA ALA A 323 -7.32 14.07 3.97
C ALA A 323 -8.30 15.24 4.11
N ILE A 324 -9.59 14.99 4.00
CA ILE A 324 -10.64 16.01 4.08
C ILE A 324 -10.87 16.43 5.53
N TYR A 325 -11.14 15.47 6.42
CA TYR A 325 -11.67 15.75 7.76
C TYR A 325 -10.60 15.95 8.83
N GLU A 326 -9.41 15.37 8.67
CA GLU A 326 -8.32 15.54 9.64
C GLU A 326 -7.20 16.46 9.11
N LEU A 327 -6.86 16.38 7.81
CA LEU A 327 -5.82 17.23 7.21
C LEU A 327 -6.37 18.55 6.63
N PHE A 328 -7.69 18.68 6.54
CA PHE A 328 -8.41 19.88 6.10
C PHE A 328 -8.05 20.33 4.67
N PHE A 329 -7.94 19.38 3.74
CA PHE A 329 -7.91 19.69 2.30
C PHE A 329 -9.32 19.59 1.73
N ALA A 330 -9.75 20.62 1.00
CA ALA A 330 -10.99 20.54 0.24
C ALA A 330 -10.83 19.52 -0.90
N PRO A 331 -11.86 18.74 -1.27
CA PRO A 331 -11.78 17.78 -2.37
C PRO A 331 -11.18 18.37 -3.67
N GLU A 332 -11.56 19.58 -4.01
CA GLU A 332 -11.10 20.36 -5.17
C GLU A 332 -9.62 20.79 -5.11
N ASP A 333 -8.95 20.60 -3.98
CA ASP A 333 -7.52 20.80 -3.79
C ASP A 333 -6.73 19.48 -3.78
N ILE A 334 -7.39 18.33 -3.99
CA ILE A 334 -6.77 16.99 -3.94
C ILE A 334 -6.50 16.48 -5.36
N VAL A 335 -5.27 16.07 -5.63
CA VAL A 335 -4.90 15.27 -6.80
C VAL A 335 -4.55 13.86 -6.34
N ILE A 336 -5.05 12.85 -7.05
CA ILE A 336 -4.69 11.47 -6.78
C ILE A 336 -3.73 10.99 -7.86
N TYR A 337 -2.58 10.45 -7.42
CA TYR A 337 -1.51 9.96 -8.27
C TYR A 337 -1.35 8.46 -8.07
N GLY A 338 -1.75 7.67 -9.08
CA GLY A 338 -1.63 6.21 -9.07
C GLY A 338 -0.50 5.73 -9.99
N TRP A 339 0.35 4.87 -9.45
CA TRP A 339 1.38 4.17 -10.23
C TRP A 339 1.05 2.69 -10.40
N SER A 340 1.16 2.19 -11.62
CA SER A 340 0.96 0.78 -11.95
C SER A 340 -0.41 0.27 -11.47
N ILE A 341 -0.45 -0.78 -10.66
CA ILE A 341 -1.70 -1.30 -10.08
C ILE A 341 -2.42 -0.29 -9.17
N GLY A 342 -1.69 0.67 -8.58
CA GLY A 342 -2.25 1.76 -7.77
C GLY A 342 -3.17 2.68 -8.57
N GLY A 343 -3.12 2.61 -9.90
CA GLY A 343 -4.12 3.25 -10.76
C GLY A 343 -5.55 2.79 -10.49
N PHE A 344 -5.75 1.56 -9.98
CA PHE A 344 -7.08 1.07 -9.59
C PHE A 344 -7.66 1.84 -8.41
N THR A 345 -6.89 2.00 -7.33
CA THR A 345 -7.35 2.75 -6.16
C THR A 345 -7.45 4.23 -6.47
N ALA A 346 -6.52 4.78 -7.26
CA ALA A 346 -6.58 6.16 -7.70
C ALA A 346 -7.84 6.46 -8.53
N ALA A 347 -8.16 5.61 -9.50
CA ALA A 347 -9.37 5.74 -10.31
C ALA A 347 -10.65 5.57 -9.49
N TYR A 348 -10.67 4.67 -8.49
CA TYR A 348 -11.80 4.55 -7.57
C TYR A 348 -12.00 5.83 -6.75
N GLY A 349 -10.94 6.41 -6.20
CA GLY A 349 -11.01 7.68 -5.48
C GLY A 349 -11.58 8.80 -6.36
N ALA A 350 -11.08 8.91 -7.59
CA ALA A 350 -11.55 9.90 -8.56
C ALA A 350 -13.02 9.72 -8.97
N ALA A 351 -13.48 8.46 -9.12
CA ALA A 351 -14.86 8.17 -9.47
C ALA A 351 -15.88 8.52 -8.37
N ASN A 352 -15.46 8.60 -7.11
CA ASN A 352 -16.35 8.77 -5.96
C ASN A 352 -16.23 10.15 -5.28
N TYR A 353 -15.18 10.92 -5.59
CA TYR A 353 -14.92 12.22 -4.99
C TYR A 353 -14.68 13.30 -6.04
N PRO A 354 -15.15 14.54 -5.82
CA PRO A 354 -14.95 15.67 -6.75
C PRO A 354 -13.53 16.24 -6.62
N ILE A 355 -12.53 15.44 -6.97
CA ILE A 355 -11.11 15.78 -6.83
C ILE A 355 -10.63 16.77 -7.90
N LYS A 356 -9.53 17.49 -7.62
CA LYS A 356 -8.87 18.41 -8.54
C LYS A 356 -8.45 17.73 -9.85
N ALA A 357 -7.75 16.59 -9.77
CA ALA A 357 -7.24 15.86 -10.93
C ALA A 357 -6.84 14.42 -10.60
N LEU A 358 -6.76 13.58 -11.64
CA LEU A 358 -6.25 12.22 -11.60
C LEU A 358 -4.99 12.07 -12.47
N ILE A 359 -3.92 11.52 -11.91
CA ILE A 359 -2.69 11.15 -12.64
C ILE A 359 -2.55 9.63 -12.58
N LEU A 360 -2.48 8.98 -13.75
CA LEU A 360 -2.26 7.54 -13.88
C LEU A 360 -0.95 7.29 -14.62
N ASP A 361 0.01 6.70 -13.93
CA ASP A 361 1.37 6.50 -14.42
C ASP A 361 1.72 5.04 -14.51
N ALA A 362 2.26 4.62 -15.65
CA ALA A 362 2.57 3.23 -15.95
C ALA A 362 1.37 2.30 -15.66
N THR A 363 0.15 2.80 -15.88
CA THR A 363 -1.10 2.13 -15.51
C THR A 363 -1.68 1.38 -16.73
N PHE A 364 -2.66 0.51 -16.49
CA PHE A 364 -3.32 -0.32 -17.49
C PHE A 364 -4.84 -0.15 -17.44
N ASP A 365 -5.55 -0.65 -18.45
CA ASP A 365 -7.01 -0.55 -18.51
C ASP A 365 -7.75 -1.68 -17.77
N ASP A 366 -7.17 -2.88 -17.78
CA ASP A 366 -7.75 -4.12 -17.24
C ASP A 366 -6.63 -5.09 -16.85
N LEU A 367 -6.73 -5.73 -15.68
CA LEU A 367 -5.75 -6.69 -15.20
C LEU A 367 -5.77 -8.02 -15.97
N LEU A 368 -6.92 -8.43 -16.52
CA LEU A 368 -7.07 -9.77 -17.09
C LEU A 368 -6.07 -10.07 -18.23
N PRO A 369 -5.85 -9.19 -19.21
CA PRO A 369 -4.85 -9.41 -20.26
C PRO A 369 -3.43 -9.60 -19.72
N LEU A 370 -3.03 -8.79 -18.74
CA LEU A 370 -1.72 -8.87 -18.10
C LEU A 370 -1.55 -10.20 -17.35
N ALA A 371 -2.54 -10.58 -16.55
CA ALA A 371 -2.53 -11.83 -15.81
C ALA A 371 -2.49 -13.06 -16.73
N LYS A 372 -3.22 -13.04 -17.85
CA LYS A 372 -3.16 -14.11 -18.85
C LYS A 372 -1.82 -14.20 -19.56
N ASN A 373 -1.15 -13.07 -19.77
CA ASN A 373 0.16 -13.02 -20.42
C ASN A 373 1.27 -13.64 -19.55
N GLN A 374 1.14 -13.52 -18.23
CA GLN A 374 2.12 -14.04 -17.28
C GLN A 374 1.94 -15.53 -16.94
N MET A 375 0.73 -16.06 -17.13
CA MET A 375 0.35 -17.41 -16.72
C MET A 375 0.35 -18.39 -17.90
N PRO A 376 0.56 -19.71 -17.67
CA PRO A 376 0.47 -20.70 -18.73
C PRO A 376 -0.87 -20.65 -19.46
N SER A 377 -0.85 -20.72 -20.81
CA SER A 377 -2.07 -20.64 -21.63
C SER A 377 -3.13 -21.69 -21.25
N SER A 378 -2.72 -22.85 -20.74
CA SER A 378 -3.61 -23.90 -20.23
C SER A 378 -4.46 -23.46 -19.02
N TRP A 379 -4.01 -22.44 -18.28
CA TRP A 379 -4.71 -21.89 -17.11
C TRP A 379 -5.60 -20.69 -17.47
N SER A 380 -5.68 -20.29 -18.74
CA SER A 380 -6.39 -19.08 -19.19
C SER A 380 -7.83 -18.96 -18.67
N ARG A 381 -8.59 -20.07 -18.60
CA ARG A 381 -9.96 -20.08 -18.03
C ARG A 381 -9.97 -19.87 -16.52
N LEU A 382 -9.03 -20.50 -15.80
CA LEU A 382 -8.90 -20.36 -14.36
C LEU A 382 -8.48 -18.93 -14.01
N VAL A 383 -7.50 -18.37 -14.73
CA VAL A 383 -7.07 -16.97 -14.58
C VAL A 383 -8.26 -16.03 -14.82
N LYS A 384 -9.04 -16.26 -15.88
CA LYS A 384 -10.26 -15.48 -16.14
C LYS A 384 -11.24 -15.54 -14.96
N GLU A 385 -11.45 -16.72 -14.40
CA GLU A 385 -12.34 -16.91 -13.25
C GLU A 385 -11.80 -16.23 -11.99
N VAL A 386 -10.52 -16.36 -11.68
CA VAL A 386 -9.88 -15.70 -10.53
C VAL A 386 -9.99 -14.18 -10.62
N ILE A 387 -9.62 -13.61 -11.77
CA ILE A 387 -9.63 -12.16 -11.96
C ILE A 387 -11.07 -11.63 -11.90
N ARG A 388 -11.99 -12.13 -12.73
CA ARG A 388 -13.34 -11.57 -12.81
C ARG A 388 -14.21 -11.82 -11.58
N SER A 389 -13.98 -12.90 -10.85
CA SER A 389 -14.80 -13.23 -9.68
C SER A 389 -14.24 -12.66 -8.38
N TYR A 390 -12.91 -12.45 -8.27
CA TYR A 390 -12.27 -12.06 -7.01
C TYR A 390 -11.35 -10.84 -7.07
N VAL A 391 -10.71 -10.56 -8.23
CA VAL A 391 -9.69 -9.51 -8.35
C VAL A 391 -9.92 -8.67 -9.61
N ASP A 392 -11.16 -8.19 -9.79
CA ASP A 392 -11.57 -7.51 -11.02
C ASP A 392 -11.13 -6.05 -11.01
N LEU A 393 -9.85 -5.83 -11.39
CA LEU A 393 -9.26 -4.50 -11.50
C LEU A 393 -9.49 -3.94 -12.91
N ASN A 394 -10.68 -3.39 -13.13
CA ASN A 394 -11.03 -2.69 -14.37
C ASN A 394 -10.91 -1.17 -14.17
N ILE A 395 -9.71 -0.66 -14.44
CA ILE A 395 -9.37 0.75 -14.25
C ILE A 395 -10.12 1.61 -15.28
N GLY A 396 -10.25 1.11 -16.52
CA GLY A 396 -10.97 1.84 -17.57
C GLY A 396 -12.44 2.14 -17.22
N GLU A 397 -13.13 1.20 -16.58
CA GLU A 397 -14.52 1.42 -16.12
C GLU A 397 -14.63 2.45 -14.99
N LEU A 398 -13.65 2.50 -14.09
CA LEU A 398 -13.61 3.49 -13.00
C LEU A 398 -13.25 4.89 -13.54
N VAL A 399 -12.27 4.98 -14.44
CA VAL A 399 -11.86 6.25 -15.03
C VAL A 399 -12.99 6.88 -15.84
N ASN A 400 -13.82 6.09 -16.52
CA ASN A 400 -14.99 6.58 -17.26
C ASN A 400 -16.12 7.10 -16.33
N GLN A 401 -16.04 6.90 -15.02
CA GLN A 401 -16.95 7.52 -14.05
C GLN A 401 -16.42 8.89 -13.56
N TYR A 402 -15.19 9.24 -13.90
CA TYR A 402 -14.56 10.49 -13.53
C TYR A 402 -14.49 11.45 -14.73
N GLU A 403 -15.09 12.62 -14.59
CA GLU A 403 -15.17 13.63 -15.66
C GLU A 403 -14.12 14.76 -15.52
N GLY A 404 -13.36 14.80 -14.42
CA GLY A 404 -12.38 15.86 -14.17
C GLY A 404 -11.06 15.71 -14.96
N PRO A 405 -10.08 16.60 -14.71
CA PRO A 405 -8.76 16.57 -15.34
C PRO A 405 -8.03 15.25 -15.15
N LEU A 406 -7.55 14.66 -16.25
CA LEU A 406 -6.89 13.35 -16.27
C LEU A 406 -5.60 13.42 -17.09
N GLN A 407 -4.51 12.91 -16.53
CA GLN A 407 -3.27 12.67 -17.27
C GLN A 407 -2.86 11.20 -17.18
N LEU A 408 -2.67 10.57 -18.34
CA LEU A 408 -2.05 9.26 -18.51
C LEU A 408 -0.57 9.45 -18.85
N ILE A 409 0.30 8.73 -18.14
CA ILE A 409 1.74 8.66 -18.41
C ILE A 409 2.08 7.24 -18.82
N ARG A 410 2.50 7.07 -20.08
CA ARG A 410 2.93 5.78 -20.61
C ARG A 410 4.46 5.68 -20.56
N ARG A 411 4.99 4.60 -19.99
CA ARG A 411 6.44 4.35 -19.99
C ARG A 411 6.87 3.77 -21.34
N GLY A 412 7.87 4.37 -21.96
CA GLY A 412 8.35 4.01 -23.30
C GLY A 412 8.96 2.61 -23.36
N ASP A 413 9.72 2.24 -22.33
CA ASP A 413 10.41 0.95 -22.23
C ASP A 413 9.74 0.03 -21.18
N ASP A 414 8.41 0.10 -21.06
CA ASP A 414 7.67 -0.63 -20.02
C ASP A 414 7.71 -2.15 -20.24
N GLU A 415 8.38 -2.86 -19.35
CA GLU A 415 8.53 -4.31 -19.36
C GLU A 415 7.39 -5.06 -18.65
N ILE A 416 6.50 -4.34 -17.95
CA ILE A 416 5.45 -4.91 -17.09
C ILE A 416 4.05 -4.76 -17.74
N ILE A 417 3.79 -3.59 -18.33
CA ILE A 417 2.47 -3.21 -18.85
C ILE A 417 2.34 -3.52 -20.35
N CYS A 418 3.46 -3.69 -21.06
CA CYS A 418 3.45 -4.23 -22.42
C CYS A 418 3.21 -5.74 -22.40
N LEU A 419 2.28 -6.22 -23.22
CA LEU A 419 2.06 -7.67 -23.37
C LEU A 419 3.24 -8.35 -24.07
N ARG A 420 3.99 -7.60 -24.89
CA ARG A 420 5.24 -8.04 -25.48
C ARG A 420 6.34 -7.07 -25.10
N SER A 421 7.41 -7.58 -24.47
CA SER A 421 8.56 -6.77 -24.08
C SER A 421 9.17 -6.07 -25.30
N GLY A 422 9.38 -4.75 -25.20
CA GLY A 422 9.94 -3.93 -26.28
C GLY A 422 8.95 -3.56 -27.39
N ASP A 423 7.66 -3.89 -27.25
CA ASP A 423 6.62 -3.55 -28.22
C ASP A 423 5.57 -2.63 -27.58
N ILE A 424 5.80 -1.32 -27.70
CA ILE A 424 4.97 -0.25 -27.12
C ILE A 424 3.52 -0.28 -27.63
N THR A 425 3.27 -0.86 -28.81
CA THR A 425 1.91 -0.99 -29.37
C THR A 425 1.03 -1.88 -28.50
N THR A 426 1.64 -2.78 -27.73
CA THR A 426 0.95 -3.69 -26.80
C THR A 426 0.76 -3.15 -25.40
N ASN A 427 1.26 -1.94 -25.11
CA ASN A 427 1.12 -1.32 -23.81
C ASN A 427 -0.36 -1.14 -23.45
N ARG A 428 -0.79 -1.64 -22.29
CA ARG A 428 -2.19 -1.55 -21.86
C ARG A 428 -2.65 -0.12 -21.59
N CYS A 429 -1.75 0.84 -21.39
CA CYS A 429 -2.09 2.26 -21.34
C CYS A 429 -2.73 2.76 -22.66
N ASN A 430 -2.37 2.18 -23.81
CA ASN A 430 -2.98 2.52 -25.11
C ASN A 430 -4.48 2.18 -25.10
N ASN A 431 -4.83 1.03 -24.52
CA ASN A 431 -6.22 0.59 -24.39
C ASN A 431 -6.98 1.47 -23.40
N LEU A 432 -6.31 1.94 -22.33
CA LEU A 432 -6.87 2.87 -21.37
C LEU A 432 -7.18 4.21 -22.02
N ALA A 433 -6.22 4.78 -22.77
CA ALA A 433 -6.39 6.02 -23.52
C ALA A 433 -7.56 5.91 -24.51
N LEU A 434 -7.67 4.81 -25.26
CA LEU A 434 -8.80 4.59 -26.17
C LEU A 434 -10.14 4.52 -25.45
N LYS A 435 -10.22 3.88 -24.27
CA LYS A 435 -11.45 3.85 -23.46
C LYS A 435 -11.85 5.25 -22.99
N VAL A 436 -10.88 6.05 -22.53
CA VAL A 436 -11.09 7.45 -22.11
C VAL A 436 -11.60 8.30 -23.27
N ILE A 437 -10.91 8.24 -24.41
CA ILE A 437 -11.26 9.00 -25.61
C ILE A 437 -12.65 8.58 -26.10
N SER A 438 -12.94 7.28 -26.11
CA SER A 438 -14.25 6.77 -26.56
C SER A 438 -15.41 7.26 -25.70
N HIS A 439 -15.17 7.40 -24.39
CA HIS A 439 -16.17 7.89 -23.43
C HIS A 439 -16.34 9.41 -23.50
N ARG A 440 -15.23 10.16 -23.49
CA ARG A 440 -15.25 11.64 -23.44
C ARG A 440 -15.51 12.29 -24.79
N HIS A 441 -15.19 11.62 -25.90
CA HIS A 441 -15.35 12.11 -27.29
C HIS A 441 -16.18 11.13 -28.15
N PRO A 442 -17.45 10.82 -27.76
CA PRO A 442 -18.22 9.75 -28.38
C PRO A 442 -18.61 10.03 -29.84
N LYS A 443 -18.62 11.29 -30.28
CA LYS A 443 -18.87 11.65 -31.69
C LYS A 443 -17.72 11.19 -32.59
N LEU A 444 -16.47 11.51 -32.19
CA LEU A 444 -15.27 11.11 -32.91
C LEU A 444 -15.10 9.58 -32.84
N ALA A 445 -15.36 8.99 -31.67
CA ALA A 445 -15.16 7.55 -31.48
C ALA A 445 -16.19 6.64 -32.18
N LYS A 446 -17.32 7.18 -32.65
CA LYS A 446 -18.28 6.42 -33.46
C LYS A 446 -17.91 6.36 -34.94
N ASP A 447 -17.03 7.25 -35.39
CA ASP A 447 -16.53 7.27 -36.76
C ASP A 447 -15.37 6.26 -36.89
N GLU A 448 -15.50 5.32 -37.82
CA GLU A 448 -14.50 4.27 -38.02
C GLU A 448 -13.13 4.82 -38.45
N ASP A 449 -13.11 5.91 -39.22
CA ASP A 449 -11.85 6.49 -39.70
C ASP A 449 -11.11 7.17 -38.54
N TYR A 450 -11.82 7.94 -37.72
CA TYR A 450 -11.25 8.52 -36.49
C TYR A 450 -10.77 7.45 -35.52
N MET A 451 -11.52 6.36 -35.32
CA MET A 451 -11.07 5.29 -34.43
C MET A 451 -9.82 4.57 -34.92
N ARG A 452 -9.68 4.37 -36.24
CA ARG A 452 -8.44 3.83 -36.82
C ARG A 452 -7.27 4.78 -36.58
N LEU A 453 -7.47 6.08 -36.78
CA LEU A 453 -6.46 7.10 -36.51
C LEU A 453 -6.08 7.14 -35.02
N PHE A 454 -7.05 7.07 -34.10
CA PHE A 454 -6.77 7.00 -32.66
C PHE A 454 -5.95 5.78 -32.30
N VAL A 455 -6.32 4.58 -32.78
CA VAL A 455 -5.57 3.33 -32.53
C VAL A 455 -4.12 3.46 -33.01
N ASN A 456 -3.91 4.03 -34.20
CA ASN A 456 -2.57 4.26 -34.73
C ASN A 456 -1.80 5.29 -33.90
N CYS A 457 -2.44 6.41 -33.56
CA CYS A 457 -1.81 7.51 -32.81
C CYS A 457 -1.40 7.10 -31.40
N VAL A 458 -2.25 6.37 -30.66
CA VAL A 458 -1.87 5.87 -29.33
C VAL A 458 -0.80 4.79 -29.40
N ALA A 459 -0.59 4.14 -30.54
CA ALA A 459 0.46 3.14 -30.71
C ALA A 459 1.83 3.76 -31.04
N MET A 460 1.86 4.99 -31.56
CA MET A 460 3.09 5.75 -31.83
C MET A 460 3.77 6.21 -30.54
N THR A 461 5.08 6.35 -30.56
CA THR A 461 5.88 7.04 -29.53
C THR A 461 5.65 8.56 -29.56
N GLU A 462 6.01 9.26 -28.50
CA GLU A 462 5.90 10.74 -28.47
C GLU A 462 6.72 11.42 -29.57
N ASN A 463 7.92 10.93 -29.88
CA ASN A 463 8.73 11.48 -30.98
C ASN A 463 8.03 11.33 -32.35
N GLU A 464 7.45 10.15 -32.61
CA GLU A 464 6.69 9.91 -33.84
C GLU A 464 5.43 10.79 -33.92
N ARG A 465 4.75 11.04 -32.78
CA ARG A 465 3.61 11.97 -32.73
C ARG A 465 4.02 13.40 -33.00
N VAL A 466 5.17 13.84 -32.49
CA VAL A 466 5.72 15.18 -32.73
C VAL A 466 6.13 15.33 -34.21
N GLU A 467 6.85 14.35 -34.77
CA GLU A 467 7.23 14.34 -36.18
C GLU A 467 5.99 14.37 -37.10
N ALA A 468 4.96 13.59 -36.78
CA ALA A 468 3.70 13.62 -37.49
C ALA A 468 3.04 15.01 -37.44
N TYR A 469 3.13 15.72 -36.30
CA TYR A 469 2.59 17.07 -36.15
C TYR A 469 3.30 18.12 -37.03
N GLU A 470 4.58 17.90 -37.34
CA GLU A 470 5.40 18.80 -38.17
C GLU A 470 5.19 18.57 -39.68
N THR A 471 4.64 17.43 -40.07
CA THR A 471 4.30 17.12 -41.48
C THR A 471 2.95 17.72 -41.91
N ASP A 472 2.74 17.86 -43.23
CA ASP A 472 1.46 18.35 -43.80
C ASP A 472 0.38 17.26 -43.67
N ILE A 473 -0.24 17.21 -42.49
CA ILE A 473 -1.28 16.24 -42.11
C ILE A 473 -2.69 16.75 -42.40
N THR A 474 -3.62 15.82 -42.56
CA THR A 474 -5.04 16.15 -42.73
C THR A 474 -5.63 16.79 -41.47
N SER A 475 -6.72 17.56 -41.63
CA SER A 475 -7.44 18.15 -40.50
C SER A 475 -7.91 17.11 -39.46
N ASN A 476 -8.22 15.90 -39.91
CA ASN A 476 -8.66 14.81 -39.04
C ASN A 476 -7.50 14.27 -38.20
N GLU A 477 -6.32 14.08 -38.79
CA GLU A 477 -5.11 13.65 -38.09
C GLU A 477 -4.66 14.65 -37.03
N ARG A 478 -4.72 15.95 -37.34
CA ARG A 478 -4.42 17.01 -36.35
C ARG A 478 -5.37 16.94 -35.16
N THR A 479 -6.68 16.81 -35.40
CA THR A 479 -7.69 16.66 -34.34
C THR A 479 -7.40 15.45 -33.45
N VAL A 480 -7.01 14.31 -34.05
CA VAL A 480 -6.65 13.10 -33.32
C VAL A 480 -5.41 13.31 -32.44
N LEU A 481 -4.36 13.94 -32.98
CA LEU A 481 -3.14 14.26 -32.24
C LEU A 481 -3.43 15.19 -31.05
N ASP A 482 -4.26 16.22 -31.24
CA ASP A 482 -4.64 17.15 -30.19
C ASP A 482 -5.40 16.45 -29.05
N VAL A 483 -6.38 15.60 -29.40
CA VAL A 483 -7.16 14.81 -28.42
C VAL A 483 -6.30 13.80 -27.68
N VAL A 484 -5.37 13.09 -28.36
CA VAL A 484 -4.46 12.15 -27.68
C VAL A 484 -3.51 12.89 -26.75
N SER A 485 -2.96 14.02 -27.19
CA SER A 485 -2.02 14.84 -26.41
C SER A 485 -2.65 15.51 -25.19
N LEU A 486 -3.98 15.67 -25.18
CA LEU A 486 -4.73 16.14 -24.03
C LEU A 486 -4.73 15.13 -22.87
N TYR A 487 -4.73 13.83 -23.17
CA TYR A 487 -4.90 12.79 -22.14
C TYR A 487 -3.65 11.95 -21.90
N MET A 488 -2.77 11.79 -22.88
CA MET A 488 -1.65 10.83 -22.82
C MET A 488 -0.31 11.49 -23.16
N ARG A 489 0.72 11.17 -22.37
CA ARG A 489 2.12 11.55 -22.58
C ARG A 489 3.01 10.34 -22.41
N ASP A 490 4.16 10.34 -23.07
CA ASP A 490 5.14 9.29 -22.87
C ASP A 490 6.23 9.77 -21.93
N PHE A 491 6.87 8.83 -21.25
CA PHE A 491 8.10 9.08 -20.52
C PHE A 491 9.08 7.96 -20.84
N ALA A 492 10.22 8.33 -21.42
CA ALA A 492 11.25 7.40 -21.89
C ALA A 492 12.00 6.76 -20.71
N SER A 493 11.39 5.74 -20.11
CA SER A 493 11.97 4.95 -19.03
C SER A 493 11.38 3.55 -18.97
N ASN A 494 12.02 2.68 -18.18
CA ASN A 494 11.41 1.42 -17.71
C ASN A 494 10.28 1.67 -16.70
N HIS A 495 9.59 0.60 -16.30
CA HIS A 495 8.43 0.65 -15.41
C HIS A 495 8.72 1.20 -14.00
N CYS A 496 9.90 0.90 -13.46
CA CYS A 496 10.27 1.20 -12.07
C CYS A 496 11.06 2.51 -11.89
N THR A 497 11.33 3.26 -12.97
CA THR A 497 12.06 4.52 -12.87
C THR A 497 11.15 5.58 -12.27
N ALA A 498 11.57 6.21 -11.16
CA ALA A 498 10.82 7.29 -10.55
C ALA A 498 10.62 8.45 -11.54
N LEU A 499 9.40 8.99 -11.58
CA LEU A 499 9.11 10.16 -12.42
C LEU A 499 9.89 11.37 -11.88
N PRO A 500 10.68 12.08 -12.71
CA PRO A 500 11.41 13.26 -12.27
C PRO A 500 10.48 14.39 -11.84
N GLU A 501 10.95 15.23 -10.91
CA GLU A 501 10.21 16.41 -10.40
C GLU A 501 9.78 17.35 -11.53
N THR A 502 10.65 17.60 -12.50
CA THR A 502 10.36 18.47 -13.65
C THR A 502 9.23 17.94 -14.52
N HIS A 503 9.15 16.61 -14.67
CA HIS A 503 8.07 15.98 -15.44
C HIS A 503 6.76 16.00 -14.68
N PHE A 504 6.82 15.76 -13.36
CA PHE A 504 5.63 15.85 -12.50
C PHE A 504 5.07 17.29 -12.49
N ASP A 505 5.92 18.30 -12.38
CA ASP A 505 5.52 19.71 -12.42
C ASP A 505 4.86 20.09 -13.75
N MET A 506 5.45 19.67 -14.88
CA MET A 506 4.86 19.89 -16.21
C MET A 506 3.45 19.25 -16.32
N ILE A 507 3.27 18.06 -15.77
CA ILE A 507 1.96 17.39 -15.76
C ILE A 507 0.95 18.17 -14.92
N MET A 508 1.37 18.68 -13.77
CA MET A 508 0.50 19.51 -12.92
C MET A 508 0.07 20.79 -13.64
N GLU A 509 0.97 21.45 -14.38
CA GLU A 509 0.63 22.63 -15.20
C GLU A 509 -0.39 22.29 -16.31
N LEU A 510 -0.22 21.16 -16.99
CA LEU A 510 -1.15 20.70 -18.03
C LEU A 510 -2.56 20.44 -17.47
N LEU A 511 -2.64 19.84 -16.28
CA LEU A 511 -3.93 19.56 -15.63
C LEU A 511 -4.71 20.83 -15.27
N GLU A 512 -4.02 21.96 -15.05
CA GLU A 512 -4.68 23.25 -14.78
C GLU A 512 -5.32 23.87 -16.02
N VAL A 513 -4.73 23.66 -17.21
CA VAL A 513 -5.25 24.19 -18.48
C VAL A 513 -6.20 23.24 -19.21
N ALA A 514 -6.13 21.93 -18.92
CA ALA A 514 -6.92 20.89 -19.59
C ALA A 514 -8.44 21.15 -19.67
N PRO A 515 -9.11 21.67 -18.61
CA PRO A 515 -10.55 21.99 -18.70
C PRO A 515 -10.90 23.02 -19.77
N GLY A 516 -10.00 23.96 -20.07
CA GLY A 516 -10.19 24.96 -21.13
C GLY A 516 -10.11 24.31 -22.51
N VAL A 517 -9.03 23.56 -22.74
CA VAL A 517 -8.79 22.85 -24.01
C VAL A 517 -9.90 21.83 -24.30
N GLN A 518 -10.38 21.12 -23.27
CA GLN A 518 -11.47 20.15 -23.43
C GLN A 518 -12.79 20.82 -23.86
N ARG A 519 -13.05 22.07 -23.43
CA ARG A 519 -14.25 22.81 -23.88
C ARG A 519 -14.13 23.23 -25.34
N GLU A 520 -12.95 23.68 -25.77
CA GLU A 520 -12.68 24.09 -27.15
C GLU A 520 -12.78 22.91 -28.13
N LEU A 521 -12.30 21.72 -27.75
CA LEU A 521 -12.40 20.51 -28.59
C LEU A 521 -13.84 19.96 -28.70
N ASN A 522 -14.70 20.28 -27.74
CA ASN A 522 -16.08 19.81 -27.69
C ASN A 522 -17.09 20.76 -28.34
N SER A 523 -16.73 22.03 -28.53
CA SER A 523 -17.52 23.04 -29.26
C SER A 523 -17.36 22.86 -30.76
#